data_AF-A0A7V6JHX8-F1
#
_entry.id   AF-A0A7V6JHX8-F1
#
_cell.length_a   1.000
_cell.length_b   1.000
_cell.length_c   1.000
_cell.angle_alpha   90.00
_cell.angle_beta   90.00
_cell.angle_gamma   90.00
#
_symmetry.space_group_name_H-M   'P 1'
#
loop_
_entity.id
_entity.type
_entity.pdbx_description
1 polymer ?
#
loop_
_entity_poly.entity_id
_entity_poly.type
_entity_poly.pdbx_seq_one_letter_code
_entity_poly.pdbx_strand_id
1 'polypeptide(L)'
;MKTFMKSPISGHSTLEYALLMPIIFICIFICIIVFLILYQKAIVQNIAEEAAQSLSRQWGYNPLPVEEINSGVYKRQTYESRETYWNLKLFFSRRKKNDAKEYIENRIKDVGFLKPYSPDTSADGNKPDTTIDVNIIPGLPAVLNVEIKVAYQMPVKNLMRLIGIGDCLVIEGYARSLIYDPKDMINTTDYVYQSIRATDLYENFMKKIEPLKKQLDKIVKE
;
A
#
# COMPACT_ATOMS: atom_id res chain seq x y z
N MET A 1 -20.93 -50.29 -62.94
CA MET A 1 -20.27 -48.97 -62.87
C MET A 1 -21.28 -47.98 -62.28
N LYS A 2 -21.26 -47.78 -60.95
CA LYS A 2 -22.09 -46.77 -60.27
C LYS A 2 -21.14 -45.79 -59.59
N THR A 3 -21.18 -44.57 -60.06
CA THR A 3 -20.39 -43.42 -59.64
C THR A 3 -20.75 -43.04 -58.20
N PHE A 4 -19.75 -43.02 -57.32
CA PHE A 4 -19.87 -42.40 -56.00
C PHE A 4 -20.00 -40.90 -56.20
N MET A 5 -21.20 -40.38 -55.97
CA MET A 5 -21.46 -38.95 -55.90
C MET A 5 -20.77 -38.41 -54.63
N LYS A 6 -19.67 -37.70 -54.81
CA LYS A 6 -18.93 -37.00 -53.76
C LYS A 6 -19.77 -35.80 -53.32
N SER A 7 -20.25 -35.79 -52.08
CA SER A 7 -20.94 -34.65 -51.48
C SER A 7 -19.93 -33.53 -51.18
N PRO A 8 -20.16 -32.28 -51.62
CA PRO A 8 -19.31 -31.15 -51.26
C PRO A 8 -19.90 -30.48 -50.02
N ILE A 9 -19.32 -30.74 -48.84
CA ILE A 9 -19.61 -29.95 -47.64
C ILE A 9 -18.27 -29.54 -47.05
N SER A 10 -17.72 -28.44 -47.58
CA SER A 10 -16.42 -27.88 -47.17
C SER A 10 -16.49 -26.35 -47.05
N GLY A 11 -17.55 -25.86 -46.38
CA GLY A 11 -17.75 -24.44 -46.09
C GLY A 11 -18.14 -24.13 -44.64
N HIS A 12 -18.79 -25.07 -43.94
CA HIS A 12 -19.23 -24.88 -42.55
C HIS A 12 -18.05 -24.82 -41.56
N SER A 13 -17.04 -25.68 -41.71
CA SER A 13 -15.88 -25.67 -40.81
C SER A 13 -15.07 -24.37 -40.92
N THR A 14 -14.91 -23.80 -42.12
CA THR A 14 -14.23 -22.50 -42.30
C THR A 14 -14.98 -21.36 -41.62
N LEU A 15 -16.32 -21.39 -41.66
CA LEU A 15 -17.17 -20.39 -41.01
C LEU A 15 -17.12 -20.51 -39.48
N GLU A 16 -17.08 -21.74 -38.95
CA GLU A 16 -16.87 -21.99 -37.52
C GLU A 16 -15.52 -21.45 -37.05
N TYR A 17 -14.42 -21.78 -37.74
CA TYR A 17 -13.09 -21.25 -37.39
C TYR A 17 -13.00 -19.72 -37.52
N ALA A 18 -13.65 -19.12 -38.51
CA ALA A 18 -13.69 -17.67 -38.68
C ALA A 18 -14.41 -16.95 -37.54
N LEU A 19 -15.37 -17.61 -36.88
CA LEU A 19 -16.10 -17.08 -35.72
C LEU A 19 -15.42 -17.41 -34.39
N LEU A 20 -14.75 -18.56 -34.30
CA LEU A 20 -14.07 -19.02 -33.08
C LEU A 20 -12.79 -18.22 -32.80
N MET A 21 -12.02 -17.88 -33.84
CA MET A 21 -10.78 -17.09 -33.70
C MET A 21 -10.99 -15.72 -33.01
N PRO A 22 -11.91 -14.84 -33.44
CA PRO A 22 -12.12 -13.55 -32.76
C PRO A 22 -12.61 -13.71 -31.32
N ILE A 23 -13.40 -14.75 -31.01
CA ILE A 23 -13.85 -15.04 -29.64
C ILE A 23 -12.65 -15.36 -28.74
N ILE A 24 -11.70 -16.17 -29.23
CA ILE A 24 -10.47 -16.47 -28.49
C ILE A 24 -9.66 -15.19 -28.25
N PHE A 25 -9.52 -14.33 -29.27
CA PHE A 25 -8.82 -13.05 -29.10
C PHE A 25 -9.49 -12.15 -28.07
N ILE A 26 -10.81 -12.02 -28.09
CA ILE A 26 -11.57 -11.23 -27.10
C ILE A 26 -11.32 -11.77 -25.69
N CYS A 27 -11.32 -13.09 -25.51
CA CYS A 27 -11.02 -13.72 -24.22
C CYS A 27 -9.61 -13.34 -23.72
N ILE A 28 -8.61 -13.40 -24.61
CA ILE A 28 -7.24 -12.99 -24.28
C ILE A 28 -7.17 -11.50 -23.90
N PHE A 29 -7.85 -10.63 -24.65
CA PHE A 29 -7.90 -9.20 -24.34
C PHE A 29 -8.55 -8.92 -22.98
N ILE A 30 -9.64 -9.62 -22.64
CA ILE A 30 -10.29 -9.50 -21.33
C ILE A 30 -9.32 -9.90 -20.23
N CYS A 31 -8.61 -11.02 -20.38
CA CYS A 31 -7.59 -11.44 -19.42
C CYS A 31 -6.53 -10.34 -19.21
N ILE A 32 -5.99 -9.77 -20.29
CA ILE A 32 -4.99 -8.69 -20.22
C ILE A 32 -5.54 -7.46 -19.47
N ILE A 33 -6.79 -7.06 -19.74
CA ILE A 33 -7.43 -5.93 -19.06
C ILE A 33 -7.58 -6.20 -17.58
N VAL A 34 -8.03 -7.40 -17.19
CA VAL A 34 -8.16 -7.79 -15.78
C VAL A 34 -6.79 -7.75 -15.08
N PHE A 35 -5.74 -8.26 -15.72
CA PHE A 35 -4.39 -8.18 -15.18
C PHE A 35 -3.90 -6.75 -15.00
N LEU A 36 -4.16 -5.84 -15.96
CA LEU A 36 -3.82 -4.42 -15.85
C LEU A 36 -4.53 -3.75 -14.66
N ILE A 37 -5.82 -4.04 -14.45
CA ILE A 37 -6.60 -3.50 -13.33
C ILE A 37 -6.05 -4.01 -12.00
N LEU A 38 -5.80 -5.31 -11.89
CA LEU A 38 -5.24 -5.92 -10.69
C LEU A 38 -3.84 -5.39 -10.38
N TYR A 39 -3.02 -5.19 -11.41
CA TYR A 39 -1.69 -4.61 -11.28
C TYR A 39 -1.75 -3.19 -10.74
N GLN A 40 -2.61 -2.33 -11.30
CA GLN A 40 -2.77 -0.96 -10.81
C GLN A 40 -3.31 -0.93 -9.38
N LYS A 41 -4.24 -1.84 -9.03
CA LYS A 41 -4.72 -1.99 -7.66
C LYS A 41 -3.60 -2.36 -6.68
N ALA A 42 -2.74 -3.29 -7.05
CA ALA A 42 -1.60 -3.69 -6.22
C ALA A 42 -0.61 -2.53 -6.00
N ILE A 43 -0.36 -1.71 -7.03
CA ILE A 43 0.47 -0.51 -6.90
C ILE A 43 -0.12 0.47 -5.89
N VAL A 44 -1.41 0.82 -6.04
CA VAL A 44 -2.07 1.81 -5.17
C VAL A 44 -2.09 1.32 -3.72
N GLN A 45 -2.36 0.03 -3.51
CA GLN A 45 -2.32 -0.60 -2.18
C GLN A 45 -0.91 -0.55 -1.58
N ASN A 46 0.12 -0.89 -2.36
CA ASN A 46 1.51 -0.86 -1.90
C ASN A 46 1.96 0.57 -1.54
N ILE A 47 1.57 1.59 -2.33
CA ILE A 47 1.84 2.99 -2.00
C ILE A 47 1.15 3.38 -0.69
N ALA A 48 -0.09 2.95 -0.47
CA ALA A 48 -0.80 3.21 0.78
C ALA A 48 -0.06 2.59 1.97
N GLU A 49 0.39 1.34 1.85
CA GLU A 49 1.13 0.62 2.90
C GLU A 49 2.51 1.25 3.19
N GLU A 50 3.29 1.53 2.15
CA GLU A 50 4.60 2.19 2.27
C GLU A 50 4.46 3.58 2.89
N ALA A 51 3.47 4.37 2.47
CA ALA A 51 3.19 5.68 3.02
C ALA A 51 2.74 5.58 4.48
N ALA A 52 1.81 4.68 4.81
CA ALA A 52 1.36 4.48 6.19
C ALA A 52 2.52 4.09 7.11
N GLN A 53 3.41 3.21 6.66
CA GLN A 53 4.55 2.77 7.47
C GLN A 53 5.62 3.86 7.61
N SER A 54 5.94 4.58 6.53
CA SER A 54 6.99 5.60 6.54
C SER A 54 6.55 6.84 7.31
N LEU A 55 5.31 7.27 7.12
CA LEU A 55 4.71 8.38 7.88
C LEU A 55 4.54 8.01 9.36
N SER A 56 4.17 6.77 9.70
CA SER A 56 3.99 6.38 11.10
C SER A 56 5.30 6.38 11.90
N ARG A 57 6.45 6.19 11.25
CA ARG A 57 7.77 6.32 11.89
C ARG A 57 8.15 7.77 12.18
N GLN A 58 7.72 8.70 11.33
CA GLN A 58 8.18 10.09 11.34
C GLN A 58 7.11 11.07 11.87
N TRP A 59 5.97 10.55 12.32
CA TRP A 59 4.85 11.37 12.77
C TRP A 59 5.18 12.28 13.98
N GLY A 60 6.13 11.85 14.81
CA GLY A 60 6.61 12.58 15.99
C GLY A 60 7.45 13.83 15.68
N TYR A 61 7.76 14.15 14.43
CA TYR A 61 8.56 15.32 14.05
C TYR A 61 7.68 16.51 13.64
N ASN A 62 8.15 17.75 13.87
CA ASN A 62 7.45 18.96 13.43
C ASN A 62 8.44 20.03 12.93
N PRO A 63 8.43 20.40 11.63
CA PRO A 63 7.54 19.93 10.56
C PRO A 63 7.80 18.47 10.14
N LEU A 64 6.91 17.89 9.33
CA LEU A 64 7.10 16.55 8.75
C LEU A 64 8.28 16.61 7.75
N PRO A 65 9.33 15.78 7.88
CA PRO A 65 10.48 15.85 7.00
C PRO A 65 10.23 15.09 5.70
N VAL A 66 9.51 15.72 4.76
CA VAL A 66 9.07 15.10 3.48
C VAL A 66 10.21 14.48 2.67
N GLU A 67 11.38 15.12 2.65
CA GLU A 67 12.57 14.63 1.93
C GLU A 67 13.17 13.36 2.54
N GLU A 68 12.95 13.12 3.83
CA GLU A 68 13.56 12.03 4.60
C GLU A 68 12.59 10.88 4.85
N ILE A 69 11.34 10.95 4.33
CA ILE A 69 10.30 9.92 4.54
C ILE A 69 10.81 8.54 4.13
N ASN A 70 11.49 8.44 2.98
CA ASN A 70 11.97 7.17 2.44
C ASN A 70 13.25 6.66 3.12
N SER A 71 14.18 7.56 3.45
CA SER A 71 15.51 7.21 3.98
C SER A 71 15.54 7.02 5.49
N GLY A 72 14.50 7.49 6.19
CA GLY A 72 14.58 7.73 7.61
C GLY A 72 15.32 9.04 7.91
N VAL A 73 15.13 9.54 9.13
CA VAL A 73 15.70 10.81 9.58
C VAL A 73 17.22 10.68 9.75
N TYR A 74 17.99 11.48 9.03
CA TYR A 74 19.45 11.49 9.08
C TYR A 74 20.04 12.89 9.32
N LYS A 75 19.31 13.97 9.02
CA LYS A 75 19.81 15.32 9.24
C LYS A 75 19.72 15.69 10.72
N ARG A 76 20.83 16.23 11.27
CA ARG A 76 20.88 16.69 12.67
C ARG A 76 19.77 17.69 13.02
N GLN A 77 19.49 18.61 12.11
CA GLN A 77 18.44 19.62 12.28
C GLN A 77 17.05 18.99 12.43
N THR A 78 16.79 17.92 11.69
CA THR A 78 15.55 17.14 11.77
C THR A 78 15.47 16.34 13.08
N TYR A 79 16.59 15.89 13.65
CA TYR A 79 16.59 15.27 14.99
C TYR A 79 16.15 16.25 16.09
N GLU A 80 16.56 17.51 15.99
CA GLU A 80 16.22 18.55 16.98
C GLU A 80 14.74 18.97 16.89
N SER A 81 14.05 18.70 15.78
CA SER A 81 12.63 19.02 15.57
C SER A 81 11.66 17.94 16.06
N ARG A 82 12.16 16.94 16.79
CA ARG A 82 11.35 15.85 17.36
C ARG A 82 10.50 16.34 18.54
N GLU A 83 9.20 16.15 18.46
CA GLU A 83 8.26 16.50 19.51
C GLU A 83 8.13 15.35 20.53
N THR A 84 8.48 15.62 21.79
CA THR A 84 8.40 14.61 22.87
C THR A 84 6.96 14.24 23.25
N TYR A 85 6.01 15.16 23.06
CA TYR A 85 4.60 15.03 23.47
C TYR A 85 3.65 15.24 22.29
N TRP A 86 4.00 14.67 21.13
CA TRP A 86 3.18 14.77 19.92
C TRP A 86 1.78 14.15 20.12
N ASN A 87 1.65 13.13 20.97
CA ASN A 87 0.40 12.43 21.28
C ASN A 87 -0.58 13.26 22.15
N LEU A 88 -0.07 14.21 22.94
CA LEU A 88 -0.89 15.10 23.78
C LEU A 88 -1.46 16.30 23.02
N LYS A 89 -0.97 16.55 21.79
CA LYS A 89 -1.51 17.62 20.94
C LYS A 89 -2.88 17.21 20.39
N LEU A 90 -3.93 17.54 21.13
CA LEU A 90 -5.34 17.48 20.71
C LEU A 90 -5.59 18.19 19.36
N PHE A 91 -4.74 19.16 18.99
CA PHE A 91 -4.77 19.85 17.72
C PHE A 91 -3.67 19.32 16.79
N PHE A 92 -4.00 18.26 16.05
CA PHE A 92 -3.18 17.82 14.91
C PHE A 92 -3.06 18.95 13.89
N SER A 93 -1.83 19.32 13.53
CA SER A 93 -1.60 20.40 12.58
C SER A 93 -2.08 19.97 11.19
N ARG A 94 -3.02 20.75 10.62
CA ARG A 94 -3.46 20.59 9.22
C ARG A 94 -2.27 20.56 8.24
N ARG A 95 -1.20 21.27 8.60
CA ARG A 95 0.06 21.31 7.83
C ARG A 95 0.68 19.92 7.66
N LYS A 96 0.87 19.14 8.73
CA LYS A 96 1.43 17.77 8.62
C LYS A 96 0.58 16.85 7.73
N LYS A 97 -0.74 16.98 7.81
CA LYS A 97 -1.67 16.24 6.93
C LYS A 97 -1.50 16.65 5.46
N ASN A 98 -1.38 17.94 5.19
CA ASN A 98 -1.16 18.45 3.84
C ASN A 98 0.20 18.00 3.29
N ASP A 99 1.27 18.08 4.09
CA ASP A 99 2.62 17.63 3.70
C ASP A 99 2.62 16.12 3.38
N ALA A 100 1.91 15.32 4.20
CA ALA A 100 1.73 13.89 3.95
C ALA A 100 0.91 13.62 2.67
N LYS A 101 -0.14 14.41 2.43
CA LYS A 101 -0.96 14.31 1.22
C LYS A 101 -0.13 14.64 -0.03
N GLU A 102 0.64 15.72 -0.01
CA GLU A 102 1.51 16.12 -1.12
C GLU A 102 2.56 15.04 -1.44
N TYR A 103 3.17 14.45 -0.41
CA TYR A 103 4.10 13.34 -0.57
C TYR A 103 3.43 12.13 -1.29
N ILE A 104 2.23 11.76 -0.87
CA ILE A 104 1.48 10.65 -1.48
C ILE A 104 1.05 11.00 -2.92
N GLU A 105 0.59 12.23 -3.17
CA GLU A 105 0.21 12.70 -4.51
C GLU A 105 1.39 12.62 -5.50
N ASN A 106 2.57 13.08 -5.10
CA ASN A 106 3.76 13.03 -5.93
C ASN A 106 4.14 11.58 -6.24
N ARG A 107 4.06 10.68 -5.26
CA ARG A 107 4.37 9.26 -5.44
C ARG A 107 3.39 8.56 -6.40
N ILE A 108 2.09 8.91 -6.36
CA ILE A 108 1.09 8.36 -7.27
C ILE A 108 1.29 8.88 -8.70
N LYS A 109 1.68 10.15 -8.87
CA LYS A 109 1.97 10.72 -10.20
C LYS A 109 3.16 10.05 -10.87
N ASP A 110 4.16 9.67 -10.08
CA ASP A 110 5.40 9.06 -10.58
C ASP A 110 5.25 7.55 -10.87
N VAL A 111 4.18 6.90 -10.40
CA VAL A 111 4.05 5.43 -10.42
C VAL A 111 2.73 4.98 -11.04
N GLY A 112 2.81 4.20 -12.13
CA GLY A 112 1.65 3.53 -12.73
C GLY A 112 1.73 3.45 -14.24
N PHE A 113 1.01 2.49 -14.83
CA PHE A 113 0.87 2.40 -16.30
C PHE A 113 -0.34 3.18 -16.81
N LEU A 114 -1.38 3.33 -15.99
CA LEU A 114 -2.59 4.05 -16.36
C LEU A 114 -2.42 5.54 -16.08
N LYS A 115 -2.77 6.36 -17.06
CA LYS A 115 -2.78 7.82 -16.89
C LYS A 115 -3.86 8.19 -15.87
N PRO A 116 -3.54 9.02 -14.86
CA PRO A 116 -4.55 9.56 -13.97
C PRO A 116 -5.58 10.34 -14.80
N TYR A 117 -6.84 10.29 -14.37
CA TYR A 117 -7.93 10.90 -15.10
C TYR A 117 -7.85 12.43 -15.01
N SER A 118 -7.33 13.08 -16.07
CA SER A 118 -7.26 14.55 -16.12
C SER A 118 -8.61 15.15 -16.53
N PRO A 119 -9.13 16.15 -15.79
CA PRO A 119 -10.45 16.73 -16.04
C PRO A 119 -10.57 17.48 -17.37
N ASP A 120 -9.47 17.86 -18.02
CA ASP A 120 -9.49 18.73 -19.21
C ASP A 120 -10.09 18.12 -20.49
N THR A 121 -10.39 16.81 -20.52
CA THR A 121 -10.83 16.13 -21.76
C THR A 121 -12.26 15.60 -21.77
N SER A 122 -13.09 15.88 -20.75
CA SER A 122 -14.50 15.42 -20.76
C SER A 122 -15.42 16.49 -20.20
N ALA A 123 -16.35 16.96 -21.04
CA ALA A 123 -17.32 18.03 -20.81
C ALA A 123 -18.50 17.65 -19.89
N ASP A 124 -18.29 16.77 -18.91
CA ASP A 124 -19.35 16.32 -18.01
C ASP A 124 -18.94 16.54 -16.55
N GLY A 125 -19.78 17.26 -15.82
CA GLY A 125 -19.50 17.93 -14.55
C GLY A 125 -19.45 17.03 -13.31
N ASN A 126 -19.41 15.71 -13.48
CA ASN A 126 -19.29 14.73 -12.40
C ASN A 126 -18.02 13.90 -12.60
N LYS A 127 -16.87 14.41 -12.14
CA LYS A 127 -15.59 13.68 -12.24
C LYS A 127 -15.13 13.24 -10.85
N PRO A 128 -14.81 11.94 -10.65
CA PRO A 128 -14.17 11.48 -9.43
C PRO A 128 -12.75 12.04 -9.38
N ASP A 129 -12.51 12.98 -8.47
CA ASP A 129 -11.18 13.53 -8.22
C ASP A 129 -10.33 12.52 -7.43
N THR A 130 -9.00 12.63 -7.57
CA THR A 130 -8.07 11.85 -6.75
C THR A 130 -8.18 12.33 -5.31
N THR A 131 -8.80 11.52 -4.46
CA THR A 131 -9.02 11.84 -3.05
C THR A 131 -8.05 11.03 -2.21
N ILE A 132 -7.10 11.72 -1.58
CA ILE A 132 -6.21 11.14 -0.58
C ILE A 132 -6.64 11.67 0.78
N ASP A 133 -7.04 10.77 1.66
CA ASP A 133 -7.35 11.07 3.05
C ASP A 133 -6.32 10.44 3.98
N VAL A 134 -5.74 11.27 4.83
CA VAL A 134 -4.78 10.87 5.85
C VAL A 134 -5.39 11.21 7.20
N ASN A 135 -5.92 10.18 7.85
CA ASN A 135 -6.58 10.33 9.14
C ASN A 135 -5.75 9.70 10.26
N ILE A 136 -5.72 10.36 11.41
CA ILE A 136 -5.02 9.87 12.59
C ILE A 136 -6.07 9.68 13.66
N ILE A 137 -6.10 8.48 14.23
CA ILE A 137 -6.89 8.20 15.42
C ILE A 137 -5.93 8.35 16.60
N PRO A 138 -6.02 9.46 17.37
CA PRO A 138 -5.25 9.61 18.60
C PRO A 138 -5.67 8.52 19.59
N GLY A 139 -4.70 7.86 20.21
CA GLY A 139 -4.93 6.79 21.16
C GLY A 139 -3.62 6.26 21.76
N LEU A 140 -3.73 5.28 22.64
CA LEU A 140 -2.62 4.48 23.16
C LEU A 140 -2.93 3.01 22.81
N PRO A 141 -2.54 2.51 21.63
CA PRO A 141 -1.61 3.11 20.65
C PRO A 141 -2.30 4.04 19.64
N ALA A 142 -1.59 5.06 19.17
CA ALA A 142 -2.08 5.95 18.12
C ALA A 142 -1.90 5.31 16.75
N VAL A 143 -2.86 5.56 15.86
CA VAL A 143 -2.97 4.86 14.59
C VAL A 143 -3.05 5.87 13.46
N LEU A 144 -2.25 5.65 12.42
CA LEU A 144 -2.32 6.36 11.15
C LEU A 144 -3.09 5.51 10.13
N ASN A 145 -4.16 6.07 9.59
CA ASN A 145 -4.92 5.52 8.47
C ASN A 145 -4.61 6.34 7.22
N VAL A 146 -4.24 5.66 6.15
CA VAL A 146 -4.01 6.25 4.83
C VAL A 146 -5.01 5.62 3.88
N GLU A 147 -5.89 6.45 3.32
CA GLU A 147 -6.85 6.06 2.30
C GLU A 147 -6.53 6.82 1.01
N ILE A 148 -6.35 6.06 -0.07
CA ILE A 148 -5.97 6.58 -1.37
C ILE A 148 -7.06 6.17 -2.37
N LYS A 149 -7.76 7.13 -2.94
CA LYS A 149 -8.73 6.92 -4.03
C LYS A 149 -8.23 7.64 -5.27
N VAL A 150 -7.89 6.89 -6.30
CA VAL A 150 -7.38 7.44 -7.56
C VAL A 150 -8.29 7.02 -8.70
N ALA A 151 -8.68 8.00 -9.50
CA ALA A 151 -9.40 7.75 -10.75
C ALA A 151 -8.41 7.62 -11.91
N TYR A 152 -8.44 6.48 -12.60
CA TYR A 152 -7.64 6.19 -13.77
C TYR A 152 -8.51 6.10 -15.02
N GLN A 153 -7.94 6.43 -16.17
CA GLN A 153 -8.59 6.17 -17.45
C GLN A 153 -8.51 4.68 -17.80
N MET A 154 -9.65 4.08 -18.18
CA MET A 154 -9.69 2.66 -18.59
C MET A 154 -8.86 2.41 -19.87
N PRO A 155 -8.06 1.33 -19.91
CA PRO A 155 -7.54 0.84 -21.18
C PRO A 155 -8.74 0.40 -22.04
N VAL A 156 -8.78 0.83 -23.30
CA VAL A 156 -9.91 0.59 -24.23
C VAL A 156 -11.20 1.41 -23.93
N LYS A 157 -11.06 2.67 -23.51
CA LYS A 157 -12.16 3.63 -23.25
C LYS A 157 -13.28 3.64 -24.30
N ASN A 158 -12.93 3.54 -25.58
CA ASN A 158 -13.89 3.63 -26.69
C ASN A 158 -14.81 2.40 -26.76
N LEU A 159 -14.27 1.21 -26.47
CA LEU A 159 -15.05 -0.03 -26.47
C LEU A 159 -15.90 -0.15 -25.20
N MET A 160 -15.37 0.26 -24.05
CA MET A 160 -16.11 0.27 -22.78
C MET A 160 -17.28 1.26 -22.80
N ARG A 161 -17.12 2.42 -23.45
CA ARG A 161 -18.21 3.38 -23.65
C ARG A 161 -19.33 2.82 -24.52
N LEU A 162 -19.00 2.01 -25.54
CA LEU A 162 -19.98 1.33 -26.39
C LEU A 162 -20.76 0.24 -25.63
N ILE A 163 -20.14 -0.40 -24.64
CA ILE A 163 -20.75 -1.44 -23.79
C ILE A 163 -21.46 -0.84 -22.56
N GLY A 164 -21.33 0.47 -22.32
CA GLY A 164 -22.02 1.18 -21.22
C GLY A 164 -21.30 1.13 -19.87
N ILE A 165 -20.04 0.68 -19.83
CA ILE A 165 -19.26 0.48 -18.58
C ILE A 165 -18.51 1.77 -18.14
N GLY A 166 -18.63 2.87 -18.88
CA GLY A 166 -17.98 4.15 -18.57
C GLY A 166 -16.49 4.18 -18.95
N ASP A 167 -15.84 5.34 -18.74
CA ASP A 167 -14.45 5.61 -19.15
C ASP A 167 -13.47 5.71 -17.96
N CYS A 168 -13.99 5.73 -16.72
CA CYS A 168 -13.22 5.88 -15.50
C CYS A 168 -13.17 4.59 -14.66
N LEU A 169 -11.99 4.29 -14.13
CA LEU A 169 -11.76 3.25 -13.15
C LEU A 169 -11.33 3.91 -11.84
N VAL A 170 -12.12 3.75 -10.78
CA VAL A 170 -11.74 4.20 -9.44
C VAL A 170 -11.05 3.04 -8.73
N ILE A 171 -9.82 3.27 -8.28
CA ILE A 171 -9.04 2.31 -7.50
C ILE A 171 -8.85 2.88 -6.11
N GLU A 172 -9.12 2.05 -5.12
CA GLU A 172 -8.99 2.38 -3.71
C GLU A 172 -7.88 1.54 -3.07
N GLY A 173 -7.02 2.19 -2.30
CA GLY A 173 -6.02 1.57 -1.44
C GLY A 173 -6.22 2.03 -0.01
N TYR A 174 -6.13 1.09 0.93
CA TYR A 174 -6.30 1.37 2.35
C TYR A 174 -5.16 0.74 3.13
N ALA A 175 -4.50 1.54 3.96
CA ALA A 175 -3.46 1.07 4.85
C ALA A 175 -3.60 1.67 6.23
N ARG A 176 -3.24 0.87 7.23
CA ARG A 176 -3.26 1.24 8.63
C ARG A 176 -1.91 0.89 9.26
N SER A 177 -1.30 1.85 9.94
CA SER A 177 -0.03 1.65 10.63
C SER A 177 -0.07 2.25 12.03
N LEU A 178 0.57 1.56 12.98
CA LEU A 178 0.77 2.08 14.34
C LEU A 178 1.85 3.16 14.28
N ILE A 179 1.60 4.30 14.94
CA ILE A 179 2.61 5.34 15.07
C ILE A 179 3.69 4.84 16.01
N TYR A 180 4.93 4.84 15.52
CA TYR A 180 6.04 4.27 16.25
C TYR A 180 6.59 5.30 17.23
N ASP A 181 6.41 5.05 18.54
CA ASP A 181 7.07 5.80 19.59
C ASP A 181 8.10 4.91 20.31
N PRO A 182 9.40 5.22 20.20
CA PRO A 182 10.45 4.56 20.98
C PRO A 182 10.15 4.53 22.49
N LYS A 183 9.47 5.53 23.04
CA LYS A 183 9.09 5.54 24.47
C LYS A 183 8.11 4.41 24.78
N ASP A 184 7.09 4.23 23.93
CA ASP A 184 6.12 3.15 24.09
C ASP A 184 6.77 1.78 23.91
N MET A 185 7.75 1.67 22.99
CA MET A 185 8.55 0.44 22.84
C MET A 185 9.36 0.15 24.10
N ILE A 186 10.06 1.13 24.66
CA ILE A 186 10.85 0.96 25.90
C ILE A 186 9.93 0.53 27.04
N ASN A 187 8.81 1.22 27.24
CA ASN A 187 7.84 0.91 28.29
C ASN A 187 7.22 -0.48 28.12
N THR A 188 6.85 -0.86 26.89
CA THR A 188 6.26 -2.18 26.61
C THR A 188 7.29 -3.29 26.83
N THR A 189 8.54 -3.07 26.42
CA THR A 189 9.63 -4.02 26.60
C THR A 189 9.97 -4.21 28.08
N ASP A 190 10.05 -3.12 28.84
CA ASP A 190 10.27 -3.16 30.28
C ASP A 190 9.12 -3.88 31.00
N TYR A 191 7.87 -3.60 30.62
CA TYR A 191 6.71 -4.31 31.16
C TYR A 191 6.75 -5.82 30.89
N VAL A 192 7.09 -6.22 29.65
CA VAL A 192 7.25 -7.65 29.29
C VAL A 192 8.39 -8.27 30.10
N TYR A 193 9.52 -7.58 30.23
CA TYR A 193 10.65 -8.06 31.01
C TYR A 193 10.30 -8.24 32.49
N GLN A 194 9.61 -7.28 33.10
CA GLN A 194 9.12 -7.36 34.47
C GLN A 194 8.13 -8.53 34.63
N SER A 195 7.21 -8.71 33.69
CA SER A 195 6.23 -9.79 33.70
C SER A 195 6.90 -11.18 33.63
N ILE A 196 7.92 -11.32 32.77
CA ILE A 196 8.70 -12.56 32.65
C ILE A 196 9.47 -12.81 33.95
N ARG A 197 10.14 -11.78 34.50
CA ARG A 197 10.90 -11.90 35.76
C ARG A 197 10.00 -12.28 36.94
N ALA A 198 8.75 -11.84 36.95
CA ALA A 198 7.77 -12.19 37.97
C ALA A 198 7.24 -13.64 37.86
N THR A 199 7.59 -14.38 36.80
CA THR A 199 7.13 -15.75 36.57
C THR A 199 8.22 -16.76 36.94
N ASP A 200 7.84 -17.92 37.50
CA ASP A 200 8.76 -19.03 37.85
C ASP A 200 9.59 -19.54 36.66
N LEU A 201 9.13 -19.27 35.43
CA LEU A 201 9.86 -19.54 34.19
C LEU A 201 11.21 -18.83 34.15
N TYR A 202 11.29 -17.58 34.61
CA TYR A 202 12.53 -16.83 34.65
C TYR A 202 13.54 -17.43 35.63
N GLU A 203 13.09 -17.83 36.83
CA GLU A 203 13.96 -18.52 37.78
C GLU A 203 14.51 -19.84 37.23
N ASN A 204 13.65 -20.64 36.60
CA ASN A 204 14.07 -21.90 36.00
C ASN A 204 15.03 -21.71 34.82
N PHE A 205 14.83 -20.65 34.03
CA PHE A 205 15.72 -20.29 32.93
C PHE A 205 17.08 -19.79 33.44
N MET A 206 17.09 -18.93 34.46
CA MET A 206 18.32 -18.45 35.09
C MET A 206 19.11 -19.59 35.74
N LYS A 207 18.45 -20.51 36.46
CA LYS A 207 19.09 -21.71 37.04
C LYS A 207 19.78 -22.58 35.99
N LYS A 208 19.22 -22.67 34.77
CA LYS A 208 19.84 -23.41 33.65
C LYS A 208 21.01 -22.68 32.99
N ILE A 209 21.01 -21.34 33.01
CA ILE A 209 22.07 -20.51 32.39
C ILE A 209 23.22 -20.21 33.36
N GLU A 210 22.97 -20.26 34.67
CA GLU A 210 23.96 -20.14 35.74
C GLU A 210 25.29 -20.91 35.50
N PRO A 211 25.28 -22.21 35.11
CA PRO A 211 26.52 -22.95 34.85
C PRO A 211 27.28 -22.43 33.62
N LEU A 212 26.58 -22.00 32.57
CA LEU A 212 27.19 -21.41 31.37
C LEU A 212 27.82 -20.05 31.68
N LYS A 213 27.13 -19.21 32.46
CA LYS A 213 27.66 -17.92 32.91
C LYS A 213 28.94 -18.09 33.74
N LYS A 214 28.96 -19.07 34.67
CA LYS A 214 30.15 -19.37 35.47
C LYS A 214 31.34 -19.85 34.63
N GLN A 215 31.10 -20.58 33.54
CA GLN A 215 32.16 -20.97 32.61
C GLN A 215 32.67 -19.77 31.80
N LEU A 216 31.77 -18.89 31.36
CA LEU A 216 32.13 -17.69 30.60
C LEU A 216 32.95 -16.70 31.45
N ASP A 217 32.52 -16.43 32.69
CA ASP A 217 33.24 -15.55 33.63
C ASP A 217 34.63 -16.08 34.00
N LYS A 218 34.83 -17.40 33.91
CA LYS A 218 36.13 -18.04 34.16
C LYS A 218 37.10 -17.84 33.00
N ILE A 219 36.58 -17.77 31.76
CA ILE A 219 37.36 -17.54 30.53
C ILE A 219 37.68 -16.06 30.35
N VAL A 220 36.78 -15.15 30.77
CA VAL A 220 36.97 -13.69 30.63
C VAL A 220 37.90 -13.11 31.71
N LYS A 221 38.16 -13.86 32.80
CA LYS A 221 39.08 -13.46 33.88
C LYS A 221 40.49 -14.07 33.76
N GLU A 222 40.74 -14.94 32.78
CA GLU A 222 42.09 -15.28 32.30
C GLU A 222 42.53 -14.30 31.21
#